data_AF-A0A0V0ZK18-F1
#
_entry.id   AF-A0A0V0ZK18-F1
#
_cell.length_a   1.000
_cell.length_b   1.000
_cell.length_c   1.000
_cell.angle_alpha   90.00
_cell.angle_beta   90.00
_cell.angle_gamma   90.00
#
_symmetry.space_group_name_H-M   'P 1'
#
loop_
_entity.id
_entity.type
_entity.pdbx_description
1 polymer ?
#
loop_
_entity_poly.entity_id
_entity_poly.type
_entity_poly.pdbx_seq_one_letter_code
_entity_poly.pdbx_strand_id
1 'polypeptide(L)'
;MKPIPEPIKIQIFGKHKNLGIDASKIDCSTVSLQSDKYVCFREQTDRFTHIYVVYGEKYSAVCRLKNLTSCEFAVMNPSLQLIAILDDENLEVWDLQTETPKRYFDTTNHPIIFYKWIDINSILILTHQRMLISWNIGENYELFKLRHFRHSDR
;
A
#
# COMPACT_ATOMS: atom_id res chain seq x y z
N MET A 1 -45.15 -9.67 -16.17
CA MET A 1 -44.42 -9.20 -14.97
C MET A 1 -42.99 -8.90 -15.37
N LYS A 2 -42.49 -7.67 -15.18
CA LYS A 2 -41.06 -7.39 -15.31
C LYS A 2 -40.33 -8.03 -14.11
N PRO A 3 -39.21 -8.73 -14.30
CA PRO A 3 -38.44 -9.27 -13.19
C PRO A 3 -38.01 -8.12 -12.27
N ILE A 4 -38.11 -8.35 -10.97
CA ILE A 4 -37.60 -7.43 -9.95
C ILE A 4 -36.08 -7.37 -10.14
N PRO A 5 -35.47 -6.19 -10.33
CA PRO A 5 -34.03 -6.11 -10.50
C PRO A 5 -33.32 -6.67 -9.27
N GLU A 6 -32.30 -7.50 -9.48
CA GLU A 6 -31.47 -8.01 -8.38
C GLU A 6 -30.81 -6.84 -7.64
N PRO A 7 -31.04 -6.68 -6.32
CA PRO A 7 -30.53 -5.53 -5.58
C PRO A 7 -29.00 -5.46 -5.49
N ILE A 8 -28.33 -6.62 -5.58
CA ILE A 8 -26.88 -6.76 -5.43
C ILE A 8 -26.37 -7.75 -6.47
N LYS A 9 -25.34 -7.33 -7.21
CA LYS A 9 -24.61 -8.19 -8.13
C LYS A 9 -23.26 -8.58 -7.51
N ILE A 10 -23.08 -9.85 -7.18
CA ILE A 10 -21.79 -10.37 -6.70
C ILE A 10 -20.96 -10.80 -7.91
N GLN A 11 -19.74 -10.29 -8.02
CA GLN A 11 -18.80 -10.65 -9.08
C GLN A 11 -17.45 -11.03 -8.48
N ILE A 12 -16.86 -12.10 -8.99
CA ILE A 12 -15.52 -12.56 -8.61
C ILE A 12 -14.59 -12.24 -9.78
N PHE A 13 -13.67 -11.31 -9.57
CA PHE A 13 -12.77 -10.85 -10.63
C PHE A 13 -11.48 -11.67 -10.75
N GLY A 14 -11.12 -12.49 -9.77
CA GLY A 14 -9.91 -13.31 -9.86
C GLY A 14 -9.82 -14.41 -8.80
N LYS A 15 -8.94 -15.39 -9.05
CA LYS A 15 -8.53 -16.43 -8.09
C LYS A 15 -6.99 -16.41 -8.02
N HIS A 16 -6.43 -16.30 -6.82
CA HIS A 16 -4.98 -16.17 -6.58
C HIS A 16 -4.13 -17.29 -7.23
N LYS A 17 -4.67 -18.52 -7.37
CA LYS A 17 -3.96 -19.68 -7.96
C LYS A 17 -3.43 -19.43 -9.37
N ASN A 18 -4.08 -18.57 -10.15
CA ASN A 18 -3.67 -18.30 -11.53
C ASN A 18 -2.45 -17.35 -11.62
N LEU A 19 -2.03 -16.76 -10.50
CA LEU A 19 -0.99 -15.73 -10.45
C LEU A 19 0.35 -16.25 -9.92
N GLY A 20 0.41 -17.53 -9.52
CA GLY A 20 1.57 -18.13 -8.87
C GLY A 20 1.75 -17.71 -7.41
N ILE A 21 0.72 -17.13 -6.80
CA ILE A 21 0.71 -16.70 -5.40
C ILE A 21 0.24 -17.86 -4.53
N ASP A 22 1.05 -18.21 -3.52
CA ASP A 22 0.69 -19.21 -2.52
C ASP A 22 -0.45 -18.70 -1.63
N ALA A 23 -1.59 -19.38 -1.69
CA ALA A 23 -2.79 -19.06 -0.94
C ALA A 23 -2.55 -19.03 0.58
N SER A 24 -1.64 -19.86 1.08
CA SER A 24 -1.35 -19.97 2.51
C SER A 24 -0.62 -18.75 3.07
N LYS A 25 -0.01 -17.94 2.18
CA LYS A 25 0.72 -16.72 2.53
C LYS A 25 -0.13 -15.45 2.43
N ILE A 26 -1.43 -15.57 2.16
CA ILE A 26 -2.33 -14.44 1.99
C ILE A 26 -2.97 -14.09 3.35
N ASP A 27 -2.59 -12.95 3.90
CA ASP A 27 -3.21 -12.35 5.08
C ASP A 27 -3.12 -10.81 5.04
N CYS A 28 -3.62 -10.14 6.08
CA CYS A 28 -3.64 -8.67 6.14
C CYS A 28 -2.24 -8.03 6.24
N SER A 29 -1.20 -8.78 6.59
CA SER A 29 0.20 -8.33 6.67
C SER A 29 0.97 -8.54 5.35
N THR A 30 0.41 -9.32 4.43
CA THR A 30 1.03 -9.61 3.12
C THR A 30 0.25 -9.01 1.95
N VAL A 31 -0.99 -8.55 2.17
CA VAL A 31 -1.82 -7.96 1.11
C VAL A 31 -2.24 -6.53 1.42
N SER A 32 -2.12 -5.65 0.44
CA SER A 32 -2.71 -4.31 0.48
C SER A 32 -3.64 -4.07 -0.70
N LEU A 33 -4.80 -3.48 -0.40
CA LEU A 33 -5.82 -3.08 -1.35
C LEU A 33 -6.23 -1.64 -1.05
N GLN A 34 -5.62 -0.70 -1.75
CA GLN A 34 -5.84 0.72 -1.48
C GLN A 34 -6.90 1.37 -2.39
N SER A 35 -7.07 0.82 -3.58
CA SER A 35 -8.14 1.15 -4.53
C SER A 35 -8.59 -0.11 -5.26
N ASP A 36 -9.60 0.01 -6.12
CA ASP A 36 -10.09 -1.06 -7.00
C ASP A 36 -9.20 -1.32 -8.22
N LYS A 37 -8.09 -0.57 -8.37
CA LYS A 37 -7.18 -0.69 -9.52
C LYS A 37 -6.07 -1.71 -9.32
N TYR A 38 -5.63 -1.88 -8.07
CA TYR A 38 -4.42 -2.65 -7.76
C TYR A 38 -4.63 -3.55 -6.54
N VAL A 39 -4.15 -4.78 -6.64
CA VAL A 39 -3.93 -5.65 -5.47
C VAL A 39 -2.43 -5.90 -5.33
N CYS A 40 -1.85 -5.52 -4.20
CA CYS A 40 -0.44 -5.73 -3.90
C CYS A 40 -0.28 -6.93 -2.98
N PHE A 41 0.63 -7.84 -3.33
CA PHE A 41 1.01 -9.01 -2.54
C PHE A 41 2.49 -8.94 -2.23
N ARG A 42 2.85 -9.14 -0.97
CA ARG A 42 4.22 -9.26 -0.49
C ARG A 42 4.49 -10.72 -0.16
N GLU A 43 5.53 -11.27 -0.75
CA GLU A 43 6.01 -12.62 -0.44
C GLU A 43 7.43 -12.53 0.11
N GLN A 44 7.59 -12.97 1.35
CA GLN A 44 8.90 -13.14 1.96
C GLN A 44 9.44 -14.55 1.66
N THR A 45 10.69 -14.61 1.24
CA THR A 45 11.52 -15.83 1.23
C THR A 45 12.62 -15.70 2.29
N ASP A 46 13.41 -16.75 2.51
CA ASP A 46 14.48 -16.74 3.51
C ASP A 46 15.51 -15.61 3.31
N ARG A 47 15.66 -15.12 2.06
CA ARG A 47 16.69 -14.13 1.71
C ARG A 47 16.15 -12.82 1.14
N PHE A 48 15.00 -12.85 0.47
CA PHE A 48 14.49 -11.71 -0.28
C PHE A 48 12.99 -11.54 -0.10
N THR A 49 12.53 -10.31 -0.25
CA THR A 49 11.11 -9.99 -0.41
C THR A 49 10.79 -9.77 -1.89
N HIS A 50 9.64 -10.27 -2.31
CA HIS A 50 9.07 -10.03 -3.63
C HIS A 50 7.72 -9.33 -3.48
N ILE A 51 7.44 -8.39 -4.36
CA ILE A 51 6.16 -7.71 -4.45
C ILE A 51 5.52 -8.06 -5.81
N TYR A 52 4.27 -8.48 -5.77
CA TYR A 52 3.45 -8.75 -6.94
C TYR A 52 2.27 -7.78 -6.95
N VAL A 53 2.13 -6.99 -8.01
CA VAL A 53 1.03 -6.04 -8.17
C VAL A 53 0.14 -6.52 -9.30
N VAL A 54 -1.11 -6.85 -8.97
CA VAL A 54 -2.13 -7.31 -9.91
C VAL A 54 -3.02 -6.14 -10.29
N TYR A 55 -3.23 -5.94 -11.59
CA TYR A 55 -3.94 -4.76 -12.12
C TYR A 55 -4.61 -5.04 -13.47
N GLY A 56 -5.27 -4.02 -14.03
CA GLY A 56 -5.91 -4.07 -15.34
C GLY A 56 -7.33 -4.61 -15.29
N GLU A 57 -7.97 -4.74 -16.46
CA GLU A 57 -9.35 -5.22 -16.55
C GLU A 57 -9.48 -6.61 -15.93
N LYS A 58 -10.38 -6.73 -14.94
CA LYS A 58 -10.57 -7.98 -14.18
C LYS A 58 -9.27 -8.56 -13.63
N TYR A 59 -8.30 -7.71 -13.26
CA TYR A 59 -7.04 -8.12 -12.65
C TYR A 59 -6.21 -9.11 -13.50
N SER A 60 -6.18 -8.89 -14.82
CA SER A 60 -5.53 -9.78 -15.79
C SER A 60 -4.00 -9.59 -15.93
N ALA A 61 -3.44 -8.50 -15.42
CA ALA A 61 -2.02 -8.16 -15.55
C ALA A 61 -1.30 -8.23 -14.20
N VAL A 62 0.02 -8.49 -14.25
CA VAL A 62 0.88 -8.56 -13.06
C VAL A 62 2.21 -7.85 -13.31
N CYS A 63 2.56 -6.90 -12.45
CA CYS A 63 3.90 -6.32 -12.32
C CYS A 63 4.61 -6.98 -11.12
N ARG A 64 5.94 -7.11 -11.18
CA ARG A 64 6.73 -7.79 -10.14
C ARG A 64 7.98 -7.00 -9.80
N LEU A 65 8.13 -6.61 -8.54
CA LEU A 65 9.42 -6.18 -7.99
C LEU A 65 10.01 -7.37 -7.24
N LYS A 66 11.23 -7.79 -7.61
CA LYS A 66 11.85 -9.00 -7.07
C LYS A 66 13.18 -8.69 -6.42
N ASN A 67 13.60 -9.58 -5.51
CA ASN A 67 14.92 -9.55 -4.87
C ASN A 67 15.15 -8.29 -4.04
N LEU A 68 14.08 -7.74 -3.43
CA LEU A 68 14.22 -6.65 -2.47
C LEU A 68 14.91 -7.21 -1.22
N THR A 69 15.90 -6.47 -0.73
CA THR A 69 16.67 -6.85 0.46
C THR A 69 15.87 -6.65 1.74
N SER A 70 15.03 -5.61 1.78
CA SER A 70 14.10 -5.34 2.86
C SER A 70 12.80 -4.75 2.32
N CYS A 71 11.68 -5.13 2.93
CA CYS A 71 10.35 -4.60 2.70
C CYS A 71 9.42 -5.13 3.78
N GLU A 72 9.05 -4.26 4.72
CA GLU A 72 8.07 -4.54 5.76
C GLU A 72 6.66 -4.54 5.17
N PHE A 73 6.33 -3.52 4.39
CA PHE A 73 5.01 -3.38 3.77
C PHE A 73 5.06 -2.57 2.48
N ALA A 74 4.05 -2.73 1.62
CA ALA A 74 3.96 -2.01 0.36
C ALA A 74 2.52 -1.64 0.01
N VAL A 75 2.29 -0.40 -0.38
CA VAL A 75 0.96 0.13 -0.69
C VAL A 75 0.99 0.88 -2.02
N MET A 76 0.15 0.42 -2.97
CA MET A 76 0.00 1.03 -4.28
C MET A 76 -0.73 2.37 -4.21
N ASN A 77 -0.21 3.37 -4.91
CA ASN A 77 -0.91 4.62 -5.15
C ASN A 77 -2.34 4.36 -5.67
N PRO A 78 -3.35 5.16 -5.25
CA PRO A 78 -4.74 4.87 -5.58
C PRO A 78 -5.03 4.92 -7.09
N SER A 79 -4.21 5.61 -7.88
CA SER A 79 -4.42 5.79 -9.33
C SER A 79 -3.19 5.49 -10.19
N LEU A 80 -2.03 6.01 -9.82
CA LEU A 80 -0.80 5.95 -10.61
C LEU A 80 -0.06 4.62 -10.41
N GLN A 81 0.84 4.26 -11.33
CA GLN A 81 1.74 3.11 -11.19
C GLN A 81 2.94 3.42 -10.27
N LEU A 82 2.63 4.03 -9.13
CA LEU A 82 3.58 4.30 -8.05
C LEU A 82 3.29 3.38 -6.88
N ILE A 83 4.33 2.90 -6.21
CA ILE A 83 4.21 2.07 -5.01
C ILE A 83 5.01 2.68 -3.87
N ALA A 84 4.42 2.77 -2.68
CA ALA A 84 5.11 3.18 -1.46
C ALA A 84 5.54 1.93 -0.68
N ILE A 85 6.84 1.71 -0.57
CA ILE A 85 7.48 0.56 0.06
C ILE A 85 8.14 1.04 1.36
N LEU A 86 7.73 0.46 2.49
CA LEU A 86 8.41 0.64 3.77
C LEU A 86 9.48 -0.43 3.91
N ASP A 87 10.74 -0.02 4.04
CA ASP A 87 11.85 -0.87 4.48
C ASP A 87 12.28 -0.48 5.91
N ASP A 88 13.40 -1.03 6.37
CA ASP A 88 13.89 -0.84 7.74
C ASP A 88 14.27 0.62 8.08
N GLU A 89 14.59 1.45 7.08
CA GLU A 89 15.13 2.79 7.28
C GLU A 89 14.30 3.88 6.57
N ASN A 90 13.59 3.54 5.50
CA ASN A 90 12.94 4.49 4.61
C ASN A 90 11.54 4.05 4.20
N LEU A 91 10.69 5.05 3.99
CA LEU A 91 9.49 4.91 3.17
C LEU A 91 9.79 5.45 1.77
N GLU A 92 9.93 4.55 0.79
CA GLU A 92 10.30 4.89 -0.57
C GLU A 92 9.11 4.83 -1.52
N VAL A 93 8.99 5.82 -2.41
CA VAL A 93 8.01 5.83 -3.50
C VAL A 93 8.73 5.45 -4.79
N TRP A 94 8.38 4.28 -5.32
CA TRP A 94 8.91 3.74 -6.56
C TRP A 94 7.94 3.93 -7.72
N ASP A 95 8.50 4.14 -8.91
CA ASP A 95 7.78 4.08 -10.17
C ASP A 95 7.90 2.67 -10.74
N LEU A 96 6.76 1.98 -10.91
CA LEU A 96 6.72 0.61 -11.41
C LEU A 96 6.95 0.52 -12.92
N GLN A 97 6.84 1.62 -13.67
CA GLN A 97 7.16 1.63 -15.09
C GLN A 97 8.67 1.65 -15.32
N THR A 98 9.38 2.46 -14.53
CA THR A 98 10.83 2.59 -14.65
C THR A 98 11.60 1.69 -13.69
N GLU A 99 10.91 1.04 -12.74
CA GLU A 99 11.49 0.23 -11.67
C GLU A 99 12.55 1.00 -10.86
N THR A 100 12.29 2.28 -10.56
CA THR A 100 13.23 3.14 -9.84
C THR A 100 12.57 3.93 -8.70
N PRO A 101 13.30 4.18 -7.60
CA PRO A 101 12.85 5.08 -6.54
C PRO A 101 12.79 6.53 -7.07
N LYS A 102 11.72 7.24 -6.71
CA LYS A 102 11.48 8.65 -7.08
C LYS A 102 11.63 9.59 -5.88
N ARG A 103 11.22 9.13 -4.71
CA ARG A 103 11.24 9.89 -3.45
C ARG A 103 11.43 8.92 -2.29
N TYR A 104 12.01 9.40 -1.21
CA TYR A 104 12.06 8.68 0.05
C TYR A 104 11.74 9.63 1.20
N PHE A 105 11.27 9.04 2.31
CA PHE A 105 11.09 9.69 3.59
C PHE A 105 11.90 8.88 4.62
N ASP A 106 12.87 9.54 5.25
CA ASP A 106 13.72 8.94 6.29
C ASP A 106 12.90 8.66 7.55
N THR A 107 12.87 7.39 7.95
CA THR A 107 12.12 6.91 9.12
C THR A 107 12.97 6.82 10.38
N THR A 108 14.30 7.02 10.30
CA THR A 108 15.24 6.86 11.42
C THR A 108 14.81 7.63 12.66
N ASN A 109 14.41 8.89 12.49
CA ASN A 109 13.92 9.75 13.58
C ASN A 109 12.40 9.64 13.80
N HIS A 110 11.69 9.02 12.86
CA HIS A 110 10.24 8.93 12.80
C HIS A 110 9.76 7.51 12.44
N PRO A 111 10.05 6.48 13.28
CA PRO A 111 9.67 5.10 12.98
C PRO A 111 8.16 5.01 12.71
N ILE A 112 7.79 4.38 11.60
CA ILE A 112 6.43 4.34 11.09
C ILE A 112 5.68 3.16 11.71
N ILE A 113 4.48 3.41 12.25
CA ILE A 113 3.56 2.33 12.67
C ILE A 113 2.57 2.02 11.54
N PHE A 114 2.14 3.05 10.82
CA PHE A 114 1.13 2.92 9.78
C PHE A 114 1.32 4.03 8.76
N TYR A 115 1.10 3.71 7.49
CA TYR A 115 1.03 4.69 6.44
C TYR A 115 -0.06 4.33 5.42
N LYS A 116 -0.60 5.34 4.76
CA LYS A 116 -1.62 5.18 3.73
C LYS A 116 -1.58 6.36 2.79
N TRP A 117 -1.68 6.12 1.49
CA TRP A 117 -1.99 7.21 0.58
C TRP A 117 -3.41 7.73 0.84
N ILE A 118 -3.52 9.03 1.06
CA ILE A 118 -4.78 9.73 1.27
C ILE A 118 -5.32 10.37 -0.01
N ASP A 119 -4.43 10.60 -0.99
CA ASP A 119 -4.75 10.99 -2.35
C ASP A 119 -3.65 10.50 -3.31
N ILE A 120 -3.66 10.95 -4.57
CA ILE A 120 -2.68 10.54 -5.60
C ILE A 120 -1.26 11.08 -5.37
N ASN A 121 -1.10 12.10 -4.53
CA ASN A 121 0.15 12.80 -4.29
C ASN A 121 0.59 12.75 -2.82
N SER A 122 -0.27 12.35 -1.89
CA SER A 122 0.01 12.47 -0.46
C SER A 122 -0.12 11.14 0.28
N ILE A 123 0.87 10.86 1.13
CA ILE A 123 0.88 9.75 2.08
C ILE A 123 0.72 10.31 3.49
N LEU A 124 -0.25 9.79 4.22
CA LEU A 124 -0.40 10.02 5.64
C LEU A 124 0.42 8.98 6.41
N ILE A 125 1.29 9.44 7.29
CA ILE A 125 2.21 8.62 8.07
C ILE A 125 1.90 8.82 9.55
N LEU A 126 1.71 7.72 10.27
CA LEU A 126 1.59 7.69 11.72
C LEU A 126 2.85 7.08 12.32
N THR A 127 3.52 7.84 13.18
CA THR A 127 4.80 7.43 13.79
C THR A 127 4.62 6.86 15.20
N HIS A 128 5.63 6.14 15.67
CA HIS A 128 5.72 5.65 17.06
C HIS A 128 5.62 6.75 18.11
N GLN A 129 6.01 7.99 17.77
CA GLN A 129 5.92 9.15 18.65
C GLN A 129 4.54 9.84 18.61
N ARG A 130 3.52 9.17 18.05
CA ARG A 130 2.14 9.69 17.90
C ARG A 130 2.08 10.97 17.07
N MET A 131 2.95 11.08 16.07
CA MET A 131 2.95 12.18 15.11
C MET A 131 2.22 11.74 13.85
N LEU A 132 1.42 12.64 13.29
CA LEU A 132 0.74 12.46 12.03
C LEU A 132 1.42 13.36 11.00
N ILE A 133 2.06 12.78 10.01
CA ILE A 133 2.81 13.51 8.98
C ILE A 133 2.05 13.36 7.67
N SER A 134 1.76 14.48 7.03
CA SER A 134 1.22 14.50 5.66
C SER A 134 2.38 14.74 4.72
N TRP A 135 2.80 13.69 4.01
CA TRP A 135 3.90 13.76 3.08
C TRP A 135 3.40 13.82 1.64
N ASN A 136 3.50 15.00 1.03
CA ASN A 136 3.26 15.18 -0.39
C ASN A 136 4.52 14.79 -1.19
N ILE A 137 4.39 13.86 -2.15
CA ILE A 137 5.51 13.32 -2.93
C ILE A 137 6.06 14.32 -3.97
N GLY A 138 5.34 15.41 -4.26
CA GLY A 138 5.77 16.49 -5.14
C GLY A 138 6.40 17.67 -4.41
N GLU A 139 6.16 17.79 -3.10
CA GLU A 139 6.51 18.96 -2.29
C GLU A 139 7.26 18.54 -1.01
N ASN A 140 7.40 19.44 -0.04
CA ASN A 140 7.89 19.13 1.30
C ASN A 140 6.74 18.58 2.18
N TYR A 141 7.07 17.88 3.27
CA TYR A 141 6.06 17.34 4.18
C TYR A 141 5.55 18.40 5.17
N GLU A 142 4.29 18.23 5.60
CA GLU A 142 3.70 18.98 6.71
C GLU A 142 3.54 18.09 7.94
N LEU A 143 3.75 18.66 9.13
CA LEU A 143 3.86 17.92 10.38
C LEU A 143 2.73 18.31 11.35
N PHE A 144 1.92 17.34 11.74
CA PHE A 144 0.83 17.52 12.69
C PHE A 144 1.06 16.67 13.94
N LYS A 145 1.05 17.31 15.12
CA LYS A 145 1.12 16.58 16.38
C LYS A 145 -0.29 16.21 16.83
N LEU A 146 -0.57 14.92 17.00
CA LEU A 146 -1.85 14.48 17.56
C LEU A 146 -1.94 15.00 19.00
N ARG A 147 -2.88 15.91 19.24
CA ARG A 147 -3.19 16.37 20.59
C ARG A 147 -4.05 15.30 21.26
N HIS A 148 -3.83 15.07 22.56
CA HIS A 148 -4.79 14.30 23.35
C HIS A 148 -6.12 15.06 23.34
N PHE A 149 -7.16 14.46 22.76
CA PHE A 149 -8.51 14.82 23.12
C PHE A 149 -8.71 14.32 24.55
N ARG A 150 -8.64 15.23 25.53
CA ARG A 150 -9.20 14.93 26.85
C ARG A 150 -10.69 14.76 26.61
N HIS A 151 -11.21 13.55 26.86
CA HIS A 151 -12.63 13.40 27.06
C HIS A 151 -12.99 14.36 28.20
N SER A 152 -13.76 15.41 27.91
CA SER A 152 -14.37 16.17 28.99
C SER A 152 -15.49 15.30 29.51
N ASP A 153 -15.26 14.61 30.63
CA ASP A 153 -16.35 14.02 31.38
C ASP A 153 -17.25 15.17 31.83
N ARG A 154 -18.40 15.29 31.16
CA ARG A 154 -19.57 16.05 31.60
C ARG A 154 -20.76 15.12 31.59
#